data_AF-A0A8I2CVT5-F1
#
_entry.id   AF-A0A8I2CVT5-F1
#
_cell.length_a   1.000
_cell.length_b   1.000
_cell.length_c   1.000
_cell.angle_alpha   90.00
_cell.angle_beta   90.00
_cell.angle_gamma   90.00
#
_symmetry.space_group_name_H-M   'P 1'
#
loop_
_entity.id
_entity.type
_entity.pdbx_description
1 polymer ?
#
loop_
_entity_poly.entity_id
_entity_poly.type
_entity_poly.pdbx_seq_one_letter_code
_entity_poly.pdbx_strand_id
1 'polypeptide(L)'
;MAGRKEDMALRGATGLEGGLVARGSTCGVVTGGSLGMALARIDEIEAGGEAAQRMIMEEVRDYVHWFRDSFGTTLCRERTGVDFYTLSGQLRYLLPGDRFSRCMWHIGKTASHVKQRIAGTRPPIGGQADATDHARHCAAEVLRGVRKACGTGDDVLEKIAFVLDGGVGFTGGVCGALAGAVMAANVAYGWDMRSMNIPRTIKEFVVGHLNLLRKKKASSRETFAIGRQILASLDGKAGSLDCASITGKTFVGWDDFQAHMRASTACRELIEQATRVSSEAITRYRPL
;
A
#
# COMPACT_ATOMS: atom_id res chain seq x y z
N MET A 1 -6.76 -11.89 -17.00
CA MET A 1 -5.60 -11.12 -16.48
C MET A 1 -5.13 -10.27 -17.63
N ALA A 2 -4.97 -8.95 -17.46
CA ALA A 2 -4.74 -8.00 -18.55
C ALA A 2 -3.45 -8.20 -19.37
N GLY A 3 -2.71 -9.31 -19.20
CA GLY A 3 -1.46 -9.59 -19.92
C GLY A 3 -0.29 -8.65 -19.61
N ARG A 4 -0.53 -7.55 -18.89
CA ARG A 4 0.46 -6.51 -18.60
C ARG A 4 1.41 -6.93 -17.49
N LYS A 5 2.71 -6.82 -17.78
CA LYS A 5 3.80 -7.14 -16.87
C LYS A 5 4.29 -5.85 -16.19
N GLU A 6 3.68 -5.50 -15.06
CA GLU A 6 4.08 -4.32 -14.29
C GLU A 6 5.10 -4.67 -13.20
N ASP A 7 6.36 -4.85 -13.58
CA ASP A 7 7.45 -5.21 -12.65
C ASP A 7 7.68 -4.11 -11.60
N MET A 8 7.68 -2.84 -12.01
CA MET A 8 7.96 -1.71 -11.13
C MET A 8 6.83 -1.45 -10.13
N ALA A 9 5.57 -1.55 -10.55
CA ALA A 9 4.42 -1.48 -9.64
C ALA A 9 4.46 -2.63 -8.61
N LEU A 10 4.78 -3.85 -9.05
CA LEU A 10 4.94 -5.01 -8.15
C LEU A 10 6.09 -4.79 -7.15
N ARG A 11 7.21 -4.23 -7.64
CA ARG A 11 8.35 -3.86 -6.80
C ARG A 11 7.98 -2.79 -5.77
N GLY A 12 7.21 -1.78 -6.16
CA GLY A 12 6.70 -0.74 -5.25
C GLY A 12 5.89 -1.33 -4.08
N ALA A 13 5.10 -2.36 -4.35
CA ALA A 13 4.22 -2.97 -3.35
C ALA A 13 4.93 -3.82 -2.27
N THR A 14 6.23 -4.13 -2.38
CA THR A 14 6.89 -5.09 -1.48
C THR A 14 6.87 -4.66 -0.02
N GLY A 15 7.02 -3.37 0.27
CA GLY A 15 6.98 -2.83 1.63
C GLY A 15 5.57 -2.70 2.24
N LEU A 16 4.52 -3.13 1.54
CA LEU A 16 3.19 -3.27 2.12
C LEU A 16 3.07 -4.54 2.99
N GLU A 17 4.06 -5.43 2.92
CA GLU A 17 4.15 -6.64 3.74
C GLU A 17 4.01 -6.35 5.24
N GLY A 18 3.30 -7.25 5.93
CA GLY A 18 3.13 -7.19 7.39
C GLY A 18 2.36 -5.97 7.88
N GLY A 19 1.58 -5.32 7.02
CA GLY A 19 0.78 -4.16 7.36
C GLY A 19 1.58 -2.87 7.35
N LEU A 20 2.23 -2.59 6.21
CA LEU A 20 3.16 -1.49 5.97
C LEU A 20 4.45 -1.61 6.79
N VAL A 21 5.47 -2.21 6.17
CA VAL A 21 6.81 -2.43 6.74
C VAL A 21 6.75 -3.17 8.08
N ALA A 22 5.93 -4.23 8.12
CA ALA A 22 5.73 -5.10 9.28
C ALA A 22 5.18 -4.43 10.57
N ARG A 23 4.60 -3.23 10.45
CA ARG A 23 4.07 -2.49 11.60
C ARG A 23 2.63 -2.82 11.96
N GLY A 24 1.96 -3.65 11.16
CA GLY A 24 0.72 -4.30 11.57
C GLY A 24 -0.58 -3.57 11.20
N SER A 25 -0.52 -2.52 10.38
CA SER A 25 -1.69 -1.85 9.79
C SER A 25 -2.39 -2.76 8.74
N THR A 26 -3.13 -2.21 7.78
CA THR A 26 -3.91 -2.97 6.78
C THR A 26 -3.08 -4.06 6.13
N CYS A 27 -3.59 -5.29 6.17
CA CYS A 27 -2.96 -6.48 5.65
C CYS A 27 -2.48 -6.29 4.20
N GLY A 28 -1.23 -6.70 3.93
CA GLY A 28 -0.63 -6.61 2.60
C GLY A 28 -1.43 -7.32 1.50
N VAL A 29 -2.23 -8.33 1.87
CA VAL A 29 -3.15 -9.01 0.96
C VAL A 29 -4.29 -8.08 0.52
N VAL A 30 -4.81 -7.25 1.42
CA VAL A 30 -5.86 -6.26 1.12
C VAL A 30 -5.31 -5.13 0.27
N THR A 31 -4.18 -4.54 0.64
CA THR A 31 -3.58 -3.47 -0.17
C THR A 31 -3.15 -4.00 -1.54
N GLY A 32 -2.50 -5.16 -1.60
CA GLY A 32 -2.04 -5.79 -2.84
C GLY A 32 -3.20 -6.25 -3.73
N GLY A 33 -4.27 -6.81 -3.15
CA GLY A 33 -5.48 -7.17 -3.87
C GLY A 33 -6.17 -5.96 -4.48
N SER A 34 -6.24 -4.84 -3.74
CA SER A 34 -6.82 -3.59 -4.21
C SER A 34 -6.03 -2.97 -5.36
N LEU A 35 -4.70 -2.93 -5.25
CA LEU A 35 -3.80 -2.50 -6.33
C LEU A 35 -3.94 -3.42 -7.56
N GLY A 36 -4.03 -4.73 -7.36
CA GLY A 36 -4.25 -5.70 -8.43
C GLY A 36 -5.60 -5.54 -9.13
N MET A 37 -6.66 -5.19 -8.38
CA MET A 37 -7.98 -4.87 -8.95
C MET A 37 -7.92 -3.61 -9.81
N ALA A 38 -7.31 -2.51 -9.34
CA ALA A 38 -7.14 -1.31 -10.16
C ALA A 38 -6.24 -1.54 -11.37
N LEU A 39 -5.16 -2.30 -11.23
CA LEU A 39 -4.30 -2.65 -12.35
C LEU A 39 -5.03 -3.45 -13.44
N ALA A 40 -5.92 -4.35 -13.05
CA ALA A 40 -6.74 -5.09 -14.01
C ALA A 40 -7.74 -4.20 -14.77
N ARG A 41 -7.92 -2.95 -14.33
CA ARG A 41 -8.87 -1.96 -14.85
C ARG A 41 -8.15 -0.70 -15.35
N ILE A 42 -6.86 -0.78 -15.63
CA ILE A 42 -6.06 0.39 -16.02
C ILE A 42 -6.59 1.07 -17.29
N ASP A 43 -7.08 0.29 -18.26
CA ASP A 43 -7.68 0.84 -19.49
C ASP A 43 -8.98 1.60 -19.21
N GLU A 44 -9.78 1.10 -18.27
CA GLU A 44 -11.01 1.77 -17.82
C GLU A 44 -10.68 3.07 -17.09
N ILE A 45 -9.61 3.08 -16.28
CA ILE A 45 -9.11 4.30 -15.61
C ILE A 45 -8.63 5.33 -16.64
N GLU A 46 -7.91 4.89 -17.68
CA GLU A 46 -7.39 5.79 -18.73
C GLU A 46 -8.52 6.36 -19.59
N ALA A 47 -9.53 5.57 -19.92
CA ALA A 47 -10.65 6.01 -20.74
C ALA A 47 -11.70 6.82 -19.95
N GLY A 48 -11.99 6.41 -18.72
CA GLY A 48 -13.10 6.94 -17.91
C GLY A 48 -12.69 7.93 -16.81
N GLY A 49 -11.40 8.12 -16.57
CA GLY A 49 -10.88 9.07 -15.58
C GLY A 49 -11.50 8.89 -14.20
N GLU A 50 -11.97 9.98 -13.60
CA GLU A 50 -12.54 9.97 -12.25
C GLU A 50 -13.79 9.12 -12.11
N ALA A 51 -14.62 9.03 -13.16
CA ALA A 51 -15.82 8.18 -13.12
C ALA A 51 -15.44 6.70 -12.96
N ALA A 52 -14.40 6.25 -13.68
CA ALA A 52 -13.85 4.91 -13.52
C ALA A 52 -13.23 4.70 -12.14
N GLN A 53 -12.45 5.68 -11.65
CA GLN A 53 -11.86 5.61 -10.32
C GLN A 53 -12.92 5.49 -9.22
N ARG A 54 -14.01 6.25 -9.32
CA ARG A 54 -15.12 6.20 -8.35
C ARG A 54 -15.76 4.82 -8.28
N MET A 55 -16.05 4.22 -9.43
CA MET A 55 -16.57 2.84 -9.51
C MET A 55 -15.58 1.83 -8.91
N ILE A 56 -14.30 1.92 -9.27
CA ILE A 56 -13.26 1.00 -8.78
C ILE A 56 -13.08 1.14 -7.26
N MET A 57 -13.20 2.35 -6.71
CA MET A 57 -13.13 2.58 -5.27
C MET A 57 -14.25 1.87 -4.51
N GLU A 58 -15.48 1.88 -5.04
CA GLU A 58 -16.62 1.18 -4.42
C GLU A 58 -16.38 -0.33 -4.40
N GLU A 59 -15.84 -0.89 -5.47
CA GLU A 59 -15.55 -2.33 -5.52
C GLU A 59 -14.38 -2.73 -4.64
N VAL A 60 -13.36 -1.87 -4.52
CA VAL A 60 -12.27 -2.05 -3.57
C VAL A 60 -12.82 -2.03 -2.15
N ARG A 61 -13.73 -1.10 -1.84
CA ARG A 61 -14.41 -1.06 -0.53
C ARG A 61 -15.18 -2.35 -0.25
N ASP A 62 -15.95 -2.85 -1.22
CA ASP A 62 -16.67 -4.12 -1.09
C ASP A 62 -15.71 -5.31 -0.91
N TYR A 63 -14.58 -5.28 -1.59
CA TYR A 63 -13.52 -6.27 -1.41
C TYR A 63 -12.92 -6.22 0.00
N VAL A 64 -12.66 -5.03 0.53
CA VAL A 64 -12.14 -4.86 1.90
C VAL A 64 -13.14 -5.35 2.94
N HIS A 65 -14.44 -5.04 2.76
CA HIS A 65 -15.52 -5.54 3.63
C HIS A 65 -15.62 -7.06 3.56
N TRP A 66 -15.64 -7.64 2.35
CA TRP A 66 -15.62 -9.09 2.18
C TRP A 66 -14.44 -9.75 2.91
N PHE A 67 -13.25 -9.16 2.82
CA PHE A 67 -12.06 -9.69 3.49
C PHE A 67 -12.19 -9.59 5.02
N ARG A 68 -12.79 -8.53 5.54
CA ARG A 68 -13.10 -8.37 6.96
C ARG A 68 -14.10 -9.43 7.41
N ASP A 69 -15.22 -9.57 6.70
CA ASP A 69 -16.29 -10.50 7.06
C ASP A 69 -15.82 -11.96 6.99
N SER A 70 -14.99 -12.28 6.00
CA SER A 70 -14.48 -13.64 5.80
C SER A 70 -13.45 -14.06 6.85
N PHE A 71 -12.73 -13.10 7.45
CA PHE A 71 -11.52 -13.39 8.21
C PHE A 71 -11.33 -12.55 9.49
N GLY A 72 -12.34 -11.79 9.91
CA GLY A 72 -12.44 -11.03 11.15
C GLY A 72 -11.93 -9.58 11.13
N THR A 73 -10.75 -9.31 10.57
CA THR A 73 -10.12 -7.97 10.63
C THR A 73 -9.27 -7.66 9.41
N THR A 74 -9.20 -6.41 8.98
CA THR A 74 -8.30 -5.99 7.90
C THR A 74 -6.87 -5.71 8.39
N LEU A 75 -6.63 -5.65 9.69
CA LEU A 75 -5.32 -5.30 10.27
C LEU A 75 -4.42 -6.52 10.44
N CYS A 76 -3.17 -6.39 10.00
CA CYS A 76 -2.20 -7.47 10.04
C CYS A 76 -1.83 -7.84 11.49
N ARG A 77 -1.68 -6.85 12.38
CA ARG A 77 -1.36 -7.08 13.80
C ARG A 77 -2.45 -7.87 14.49
N GLU A 78 -3.70 -7.43 14.38
CA GLU A 78 -4.84 -8.09 15.02
C GLU A 78 -5.01 -9.53 14.52
N ARG A 79 -4.83 -9.73 13.21
CA ARG A 79 -4.92 -11.04 12.61
C ARG A 79 -3.82 -11.97 13.11
N THR A 80 -2.57 -11.54 13.03
CA THR A 80 -1.41 -12.41 13.35
C THR A 80 -1.17 -12.54 14.86
N GLY A 81 -1.56 -11.54 15.65
CA GLY A 81 -1.21 -11.40 17.05
C GLY A 81 0.30 -11.24 17.28
N VAL A 82 1.05 -10.81 16.25
CA VAL A 82 2.51 -10.81 16.24
C VAL A 82 3.05 -9.40 16.11
N ASP A 83 4.01 -9.03 16.97
CA ASP A 83 4.89 -7.89 16.73
C ASP A 83 6.19 -8.26 16.01
N PHE A 84 6.25 -8.03 14.70
CA PHE A 84 7.43 -8.30 13.88
C PHE A 84 8.65 -7.43 14.23
N TYR A 85 8.51 -6.39 15.05
CA TYR A 85 9.64 -5.61 15.56
C TYR A 85 10.24 -6.21 16.84
N THR A 86 9.73 -7.37 17.28
CA THR A 86 10.25 -8.12 18.42
C THR A 86 10.73 -9.51 17.97
N LEU A 87 11.80 -10.00 18.60
CA LEU A 87 12.32 -11.35 18.31
C LEU A 87 11.27 -12.42 18.65
N SER A 88 10.58 -12.25 19.78
CA SER A 88 9.50 -13.14 20.22
C SER A 88 8.35 -13.16 19.22
N GLY A 89 7.97 -12.02 18.66
CA GLY A 89 6.94 -11.94 17.63
C GLY A 89 7.35 -12.63 16.33
N GLN A 90 8.56 -12.38 15.82
CA GLN A 90 9.05 -13.06 14.62
C GLN A 90 9.12 -14.59 14.82
N LEU A 91 9.60 -15.04 15.99
CA LEU A 91 9.61 -16.46 16.32
C LEU A 91 8.20 -17.04 16.40
N ARG A 92 7.26 -16.33 17.04
CA ARG A 92 5.86 -16.75 17.14
C ARG A 92 5.16 -16.82 15.78
N TYR A 93 5.57 -16.02 14.81
CA TYR A 93 5.01 -16.09 13.46
C TYR A 93 5.36 -17.41 12.76
N LEU A 94 6.61 -17.87 12.94
CA LEU A 94 7.14 -19.06 12.30
C LEU A 94 6.89 -20.34 13.10
N LEU A 95 6.85 -20.26 14.44
CA LEU A 95 6.67 -21.39 15.35
C LEU A 95 5.43 -21.18 16.23
N PRO A 96 4.51 -22.17 16.32
CA PRO A 96 4.55 -23.50 15.69
C PRO A 96 4.17 -23.51 14.18
N GLY A 97 4.07 -22.35 13.53
CA GLY A 97 3.80 -22.23 12.08
C GLY A 97 2.33 -22.01 11.72
N ASP A 98 1.44 -22.00 12.71
CA ASP A 98 0.01 -21.70 12.56
C ASP A 98 -0.25 -20.30 11.97
N ARG A 99 0.52 -19.28 12.38
CA ARG A 99 0.35 -17.90 11.90
C ARG A 99 0.78 -17.75 10.45
N PHE A 100 1.96 -18.28 10.10
CA PHE A 100 2.45 -18.33 8.74
C PHE A 100 1.49 -19.10 7.81
N SER A 101 1.11 -20.33 8.18
CA SER A 101 0.20 -21.17 7.38
C SER A 101 -1.14 -20.49 7.15
N ARG A 102 -1.70 -19.84 8.17
CA ARG A 102 -2.95 -19.07 8.03
C ARG A 102 -2.77 -17.84 7.13
N CYS A 103 -1.62 -17.17 7.17
CA CYS A 103 -1.29 -16.09 6.23
C CYS A 103 -1.27 -16.59 4.78
N MET A 104 -0.60 -17.71 4.51
CA MET A 104 -0.57 -18.35 3.19
C MET A 104 -1.96 -18.78 2.72
N TRP A 105 -2.79 -19.30 3.63
CA TRP A 105 -4.18 -19.64 3.34
C TRP A 105 -5.02 -18.42 2.94
N HIS A 106 -4.90 -17.31 3.68
CA HIS A 106 -5.57 -16.05 3.32
C HIS A 106 -5.12 -15.53 1.96
N ILE A 107 -3.81 -15.60 1.65
CA ILE A 107 -3.27 -15.22 0.33
C ILE A 107 -3.96 -16.03 -0.76
N GLY A 108 -4.01 -17.36 -0.63
CA GLY A 108 -4.63 -18.24 -1.62
C GLY A 108 -6.12 -17.94 -1.83
N LYS A 109 -6.90 -17.89 -0.73
CA LYS A 109 -8.35 -17.59 -0.80
C LYS A 109 -8.63 -16.21 -1.39
N THR A 110 -7.85 -15.21 -1.00
CA THR A 110 -8.02 -13.85 -1.49
C THR A 110 -7.64 -13.71 -2.95
N ALA A 111 -6.55 -14.34 -3.39
CA ALA A 111 -6.16 -14.37 -4.79
C ALA A 111 -7.25 -15.00 -5.67
N SER A 112 -7.88 -16.09 -5.21
CA SER A 112 -9.04 -16.67 -5.90
C SER A 112 -10.22 -15.71 -5.98
N HIS A 113 -10.56 -15.03 -4.87
CA HIS A 113 -11.68 -14.08 -4.84
C HIS A 113 -11.43 -12.86 -5.74
N VAL A 114 -10.23 -12.27 -5.69
CA VAL A 114 -9.83 -11.16 -6.57
C VAL A 114 -9.89 -11.58 -8.04
N LYS A 115 -9.41 -12.79 -8.38
CA LYS A 115 -9.53 -13.33 -9.74
C LYS A 115 -10.98 -13.42 -10.21
N GLN A 116 -11.89 -13.87 -9.34
CA GLN A 116 -13.32 -13.95 -9.67
C GLN A 116 -13.93 -12.56 -9.87
N ARG A 117 -13.66 -11.60 -8.99
CA ARG A 117 -14.13 -10.21 -9.13
C ARG A 117 -13.62 -9.53 -10.40
N ILE A 118 -12.36 -9.78 -10.78
CA ILE A 118 -11.79 -9.26 -12.02
C ILE A 118 -12.45 -9.92 -13.25
N ALA A 119 -12.83 -11.18 -13.16
CA ALA A 119 -13.49 -11.89 -14.27
C ALA A 119 -14.99 -11.54 -14.43
N GLY A 120 -15.62 -10.99 -13.39
CA GLY A 120 -17.04 -10.62 -13.41
C GLY A 120 -17.36 -9.47 -14.37
N THR A 121 -18.53 -9.54 -15.00
CA THR A 121 -19.11 -8.47 -15.82
C THR A 121 -19.46 -7.27 -14.96
N ARG A 122 -19.29 -6.06 -15.50
CA ARG A 122 -19.61 -4.80 -14.80
C ARG A 122 -20.65 -4.00 -15.56
N PRO A 123 -21.46 -3.19 -14.84
CA PRO A 123 -22.23 -2.16 -15.50
C PRO A 123 -21.30 -1.20 -16.25
N PRO A 124 -21.72 -0.64 -17.40
CA PRO A 124 -20.94 0.34 -18.11
C PRO A 124 -20.67 1.56 -17.22
N ILE A 125 -19.51 2.20 -17.42
CA ILE A 125 -19.17 3.45 -16.73
C ILE A 125 -20.18 4.51 -17.16
N GLY A 126 -21.08 4.88 -16.25
CA GLY A 126 -22.05 5.95 -16.43
C GLY A 126 -21.58 7.23 -15.77
N GLY A 127 -21.61 8.34 -16.51
CA GLY A 127 -21.27 9.69 -16.01
C GLY A 127 -20.34 10.44 -16.96
N GLN A 128 -20.59 11.74 -17.13
CA GLN A 128 -19.64 12.63 -17.80
C GLN A 128 -18.53 12.99 -16.82
N ALA A 129 -17.27 12.95 -17.28
CA ALA A 129 -16.15 13.51 -16.56
C ALA A 129 -16.38 15.02 -16.42
N ASP A 130 -16.61 15.50 -15.20
CA ASP A 130 -16.64 16.93 -14.94
C ASP A 130 -15.19 17.44 -15.00
N ALA A 131 -14.88 18.26 -15.99
CA ALA A 131 -13.52 18.64 -16.36
C ALA A 131 -12.87 19.66 -15.42
N THR A 132 -13.54 20.01 -14.31
CA THR A 132 -13.21 21.23 -13.54
C THR A 132 -12.75 20.99 -12.10
N ASP A 133 -12.89 19.78 -11.56
CA ASP A 133 -12.39 19.41 -10.22
C ASP A 133 -11.43 18.23 -10.36
N HIS A 134 -10.19 18.37 -9.87
CA HIS A 134 -9.19 17.31 -9.92
C HIS A 134 -9.18 16.55 -8.59
N ALA A 135 -9.59 15.30 -8.62
CA ALA A 135 -9.58 14.42 -7.48
C ALA A 135 -8.18 14.34 -6.84
N ARG A 136 -8.15 14.48 -5.53
CA ARG A 136 -6.95 14.40 -4.70
C ARG A 136 -6.80 12.99 -4.16
N HIS A 137 -5.64 12.40 -4.41
CA HIS A 137 -5.33 11.02 -4.06
C HIS A 137 -4.04 10.99 -3.26
N CYS A 138 -4.12 10.62 -1.99
CA CYS A 138 -3.01 10.83 -1.07
C CYS A 138 -1.76 10.01 -1.44
N ALA A 139 -1.92 8.74 -1.80
CA ALA A 139 -0.81 7.90 -2.24
C ALA A 139 -0.24 8.34 -3.59
N ALA A 140 -1.10 8.66 -4.56
CA ALA A 140 -0.68 9.07 -5.90
C ALA A 140 0.02 10.44 -5.91
N GLU A 141 -0.43 11.39 -5.09
CA GLU A 141 0.25 12.68 -4.91
C GLU A 141 1.67 12.50 -4.36
N VAL A 142 1.85 11.63 -3.35
CA VAL A 142 3.19 11.33 -2.81
C VAL A 142 4.08 10.68 -3.87
N LEU A 143 3.60 9.66 -4.58
CA LEU A 143 4.36 8.98 -5.63
C LEU A 143 4.80 9.95 -6.74
N ARG A 144 3.87 10.78 -7.24
CA ARG A 144 4.16 11.83 -8.24
C ARG A 144 5.16 12.85 -7.72
N GLY A 145 5.00 13.30 -6.48
CA GLY A 145 5.89 14.25 -5.84
C GLY A 145 7.32 13.70 -5.74
N VAL A 146 7.47 12.43 -5.34
CA VAL A 146 8.76 11.76 -5.27
C VAL A 146 9.39 11.64 -6.66
N ARG A 147 8.62 11.21 -7.68
CA ARG A 147 9.10 11.14 -9.07
C ARG A 147 9.62 12.49 -9.54
N LYS A 148 8.89 13.58 -9.28
CA LYS A 148 9.32 14.95 -9.62
C LYS A 148 10.60 15.35 -8.91
N ALA A 149 10.76 14.99 -7.63
CA ALA A 149 11.88 15.41 -6.81
C ALA A 149 13.19 14.64 -7.10
N CYS A 150 13.13 13.35 -7.43
CA CYS A 150 14.34 12.52 -7.58
C CYS A 150 14.46 11.74 -8.90
N GLY A 151 13.46 11.83 -9.78
CA GLY A 151 13.40 11.10 -11.06
C GLY A 151 13.11 9.60 -10.91
N THR A 152 12.68 9.15 -9.73
CA THR A 152 12.32 7.75 -9.46
C THR A 152 10.82 7.65 -9.27
N GLY A 153 10.15 6.86 -10.11
CA GLY A 153 8.72 6.62 -10.03
C GLY A 153 8.27 5.57 -11.03
N ASP A 154 6.97 5.29 -11.05
CA ASP A 154 6.33 4.37 -11.99
C ASP A 154 4.92 4.89 -12.29
N ASP A 155 4.64 5.18 -13.56
CA ASP A 155 3.39 5.83 -13.99
C ASP A 155 2.17 4.96 -13.71
N VAL A 156 2.31 3.64 -13.85
CA VAL A 156 1.21 2.70 -13.61
C VAL A 156 0.89 2.65 -12.12
N LEU A 157 1.91 2.53 -11.26
CA LEU A 157 1.75 2.58 -9.82
C LEU A 157 1.05 3.88 -9.36
N GLU A 158 1.45 5.02 -9.92
CA GLU A 158 0.80 6.30 -9.65
C GLU A 158 -0.68 6.32 -10.05
N LYS A 159 -1.03 5.72 -11.19
CA LYS A 159 -2.41 5.66 -11.70
C LYS A 159 -3.30 4.74 -10.87
N ILE A 160 -2.77 3.67 -10.30
CA ILE A 160 -3.58 2.70 -9.53
C ILE A 160 -3.61 2.99 -8.03
N ALA A 161 -2.69 3.82 -7.51
CA ALA A 161 -2.55 4.03 -6.07
C ALA A 161 -3.73 4.77 -5.41
N PHE A 162 -4.66 5.37 -6.17
CA PHE A 162 -5.88 5.97 -5.62
C PHE A 162 -6.71 4.99 -4.80
N VAL A 163 -6.61 3.67 -5.07
CA VAL A 163 -7.33 2.65 -4.29
C VAL A 163 -6.95 2.60 -2.82
N LEU A 164 -5.83 3.23 -2.43
CA LEU A 164 -5.40 3.35 -1.04
C LEU A 164 -6.08 4.51 -0.28
N ASP A 165 -6.90 5.30 -0.97
CA ASP A 165 -7.56 6.46 -0.39
C ASP A 165 -8.54 6.10 0.73
N GLY A 166 -8.60 7.02 1.71
CA GLY A 166 -9.38 6.86 2.93
C GLY A 166 -9.01 5.61 3.73
N GLY A 167 -7.81 5.05 3.53
CA GLY A 167 -7.35 3.86 4.25
C GLY A 167 -7.62 2.54 3.54
N VAL A 168 -7.59 2.57 2.20
CA VAL A 168 -7.94 1.51 1.23
C VAL A 168 -9.44 1.37 1.01
N GLY A 169 -10.00 2.02 -0.01
CA GLY A 169 -11.45 1.96 -0.23
C GLY A 169 -12.26 2.58 0.91
N PHE A 170 -11.78 3.69 1.51
CA PHE A 170 -12.51 4.48 2.52
C PHE A 170 -12.70 3.83 3.90
N THR A 171 -12.05 2.70 4.16
CA THR A 171 -12.32 1.86 5.34
C THR A 171 -11.54 2.22 6.60
N GLY A 172 -10.67 3.24 6.54
CA GLY A 172 -9.95 3.77 7.70
C GLY A 172 -8.65 3.05 8.07
N GLY A 173 -8.22 2.05 7.31
CA GLY A 173 -6.95 1.36 7.51
C GLY A 173 -5.74 2.19 7.07
N VAL A 174 -4.66 1.54 6.63
CA VAL A 174 -3.36 2.15 6.28
C VAL A 174 -3.47 3.48 5.54
N CYS A 175 -2.83 4.51 6.06
CA CYS A 175 -2.76 5.83 5.46
C CYS A 175 -2.11 5.77 4.07
N GLY A 176 -2.83 6.23 3.05
CA GLY A 176 -2.35 6.22 1.68
C GLY A 176 -1.09 7.07 1.47
N ALA A 177 -0.92 8.19 2.16
CA ALA A 177 0.31 9.00 2.07
C ALA A 177 1.54 8.26 2.59
N LEU A 178 1.41 7.56 3.74
CA LEU A 178 2.49 6.74 4.30
C LEU A 178 2.81 5.54 3.42
N ALA A 179 1.77 4.87 2.89
CA ALA A 179 1.94 3.80 1.93
C ALA A 179 2.62 4.29 0.64
N GLY A 180 2.23 5.46 0.13
CA GLY A 180 2.85 6.10 -1.04
C GLY A 180 4.34 6.36 -0.86
N ALA A 181 4.75 6.87 0.30
CA ALA A 181 6.17 7.11 0.60
C ALA A 181 6.98 5.80 0.63
N VAL A 182 6.45 4.76 1.28
CA VAL A 182 7.12 3.44 1.30
C VAL A 182 7.16 2.84 -0.10
N MET A 183 6.07 2.89 -0.85
CA MET A 183 6.01 2.37 -2.22
C MET A 183 7.00 3.08 -3.15
N ALA A 184 7.13 4.41 -3.04
CA ALA A 184 8.09 5.19 -3.83
C ALA A 184 9.54 4.75 -3.55
N ALA A 185 9.91 4.53 -2.29
CA ALA A 185 11.22 4.01 -1.94
C ALA A 185 11.45 2.58 -2.48
N ASN A 186 10.40 1.76 -2.51
CA ASN A 186 10.49 0.40 -3.04
C ASN A 186 10.57 0.34 -4.56
N VAL A 187 10.06 1.35 -5.30
CA VAL A 187 10.36 1.47 -6.73
C VAL A 187 11.88 1.49 -6.94
N ALA A 188 12.64 2.16 -6.06
CA ALA A 188 14.11 2.16 -6.11
C ALA A 188 14.78 0.90 -5.56
N TYR A 189 14.32 0.40 -4.40
CA TYR A 189 15.06 -0.59 -3.59
C TYR A 189 14.26 -1.84 -3.20
N GLY A 190 13.01 -1.92 -3.63
CA GLY A 190 12.14 -3.06 -3.40
C GLY A 190 12.67 -4.31 -4.08
N TRP A 191 12.08 -5.44 -3.76
CA TRP A 191 12.46 -6.71 -4.36
C TRP A 191 11.88 -6.85 -5.77
N ASP A 192 12.73 -7.22 -6.72
CA ASP A 192 12.28 -7.68 -8.02
C ASP A 192 11.75 -9.11 -7.90
N MET A 193 10.46 -9.21 -7.56
CA MET A 193 9.78 -10.47 -7.26
C MET A 193 9.85 -11.47 -8.42
N ARG A 194 9.96 -11.02 -9.68
CA ARG A 194 9.98 -11.92 -10.84
C ARG A 194 11.38 -12.49 -11.13
N SER A 195 12.45 -11.89 -10.60
CA SER A 195 13.81 -12.46 -10.64
C SER A 195 14.20 -13.22 -9.36
N MET A 196 13.28 -13.36 -8.40
CA MET A 196 13.50 -14.13 -7.18
C MET A 196 13.26 -15.63 -7.40
N ASN A 197 14.17 -16.44 -6.89
CA ASN A 197 14.00 -17.87 -6.72
C ASN A 197 13.83 -18.19 -5.22
N ILE A 198 13.37 -19.41 -4.90
CA ILE A 198 13.09 -19.82 -3.51
C ILE A 198 14.27 -19.53 -2.57
N PRO A 199 15.54 -19.90 -2.88
CA PRO A 199 16.68 -19.58 -2.02
C PRO A 199 16.88 -18.09 -1.78
N ARG A 200 16.76 -17.27 -2.83
CA ARG A 200 16.88 -15.81 -2.73
C ARG A 200 15.75 -15.22 -1.90
N THR A 201 14.52 -15.69 -2.08
CA THR A 201 13.36 -15.27 -1.27
C THR A 201 13.57 -15.55 0.20
N ILE A 202 14.03 -16.74 0.57
CA ILE A 202 14.33 -17.08 1.96
C ILE A 202 15.43 -16.16 2.51
N LYS A 203 16.51 -15.95 1.75
CA LYS A 203 17.61 -15.06 2.14
C LYS A 203 17.12 -13.63 2.40
N GLU A 204 16.42 -13.03 1.45
CA GLU A 204 15.92 -11.65 1.57
C GLU A 204 14.90 -11.53 2.70
N PHE A 205 14.02 -12.52 2.88
CA PHE A 205 13.09 -12.58 4.02
C PHE A 205 13.83 -12.55 5.36
N VAL A 206 14.85 -13.40 5.53
CA VAL A 206 15.68 -13.45 6.76
C VAL A 206 16.42 -12.14 6.98
N VAL A 207 17.02 -11.56 5.93
CA VAL A 207 17.73 -10.27 6.01
C VAL A 207 16.78 -9.15 6.43
N GLY A 208 15.60 -9.06 5.81
CA GLY A 208 14.58 -8.07 6.18
C GLY A 208 14.14 -8.20 7.64
N HIS A 209 13.87 -9.44 8.10
CA HIS A 209 13.47 -9.72 9.48
C HIS A 209 14.58 -9.36 10.49
N LEU A 210 15.85 -9.68 10.19
CA LEU A 210 16.98 -9.26 11.01
C LEU A 210 17.13 -7.74 11.02
N ASN A 211 16.92 -7.08 9.88
CA ASN A 211 16.97 -5.62 9.79
C ASN A 211 15.88 -4.95 10.62
N LEU A 212 14.67 -5.51 10.68
CA LEU A 212 13.59 -5.03 11.56
C LEU A 212 14.00 -5.02 13.04
N LEU A 213 14.78 -6.01 13.50
CA LEU A 213 15.25 -6.10 14.90
C LEU A 213 16.46 -5.18 15.18
N ARG A 214 17.26 -4.85 14.16
CA ARG A 214 18.47 -4.04 14.33
C ARG A 214 18.13 -2.56 14.51
N LYS A 215 18.47 -2.00 15.68
CA LYS A 215 18.30 -0.56 16.00
C LYS A 215 19.27 0.39 15.26
N LYS A 216 20.35 -0.12 14.66
CA LYS A 216 21.35 0.71 13.95
C LYS A 216 20.85 1.14 12.56
N LYS A 217 21.33 2.30 12.08
CA LYS A 217 21.07 2.84 10.72
C LYS A 217 21.26 1.74 9.67
N ALA A 218 20.31 1.66 8.73
CA ALA A 218 20.40 0.70 7.65
C ALA A 218 21.68 0.96 6.84
N SER A 219 22.61 0.02 6.86
CA SER A 219 23.75 -0.02 5.95
C SER A 219 23.40 -0.70 4.62
N SER A 220 22.18 -1.23 4.49
CA SER A 220 21.72 -1.99 3.33
C SER A 220 20.58 -1.27 2.62
N ARG A 221 20.62 -1.30 1.28
CA ARG A 221 19.54 -0.87 0.37
C ARG A 221 18.44 -1.91 0.37
N GLU A 222 17.72 -1.99 1.48
CA GLU A 222 16.75 -3.06 1.74
C GLU A 222 15.40 -2.45 2.15
N THR A 223 14.34 -2.97 1.55
CA THR A 223 12.92 -2.56 1.68
C THR A 223 12.53 -2.20 3.12
N PHE A 224 12.72 -3.12 4.07
CA PHE A 224 12.27 -2.93 5.45
C PHE A 224 13.12 -1.90 6.19
N ALA A 225 14.42 -1.92 5.97
CA ALA A 225 15.33 -1.02 6.65
C ALA A 225 15.12 0.46 6.24
N ILE A 226 14.86 0.72 4.95
CA ILE A 226 14.54 2.05 4.44
C ILE A 226 13.11 2.45 4.82
N GLY A 227 12.13 1.56 4.60
CA GLY A 227 10.74 1.82 4.95
C GLY A 227 10.56 2.17 6.42
N ARG A 228 11.26 1.48 7.33
CA ARG A 228 11.23 1.77 8.77
C ARG A 228 11.76 3.16 9.08
N GLN A 229 12.83 3.62 8.41
CA GLN A 229 13.36 4.97 8.61
C GLN A 229 12.38 6.04 8.11
N ILE A 230 11.74 5.79 6.97
CA ILE A 230 10.69 6.67 6.43
C ILE A 230 9.55 6.80 7.45
N LEU A 231 8.99 5.68 7.90
CA LEU A 231 7.88 5.69 8.84
C LEU A 231 8.27 6.30 10.19
N ALA A 232 9.44 5.97 10.73
CA ALA A 232 9.92 6.58 11.98
C ALA A 232 10.08 8.11 11.87
N SER A 233 10.41 8.63 10.68
CA SER A 233 10.50 10.08 10.45
C SER A 233 9.14 10.75 10.30
N LEU A 234 8.09 9.98 10.01
CA LEU A 234 6.71 10.46 9.83
C LEU A 234 5.84 10.23 11.09
N ASP A 235 6.24 9.32 11.99
CA ASP A 235 5.50 8.95 13.20
C ASP A 235 5.16 10.17 14.08
N GLY A 236 6.10 11.10 14.26
CA GLY A 236 5.88 12.30 15.08
C GLY A 236 4.81 13.26 14.54
N LYS A 237 4.41 13.12 13.26
CA LYS A 237 3.42 13.97 12.59
C LYS A 237 2.11 13.24 12.36
N ALA A 238 2.17 11.98 11.95
CA ALA A 238 0.97 11.19 11.69
C ALA A 238 0.33 10.67 12.99
N GLY A 239 1.12 10.32 14.01
CA GLY A 239 0.63 9.75 15.28
C GLY A 239 0.05 8.34 15.18
N SER A 240 -0.30 7.88 13.97
CA SER A 240 -0.77 6.53 13.66
C SER A 240 -0.42 6.17 12.22
N LEU A 241 -0.49 4.87 11.90
CA LEU A 241 -0.42 4.38 10.52
C LEU A 241 -1.78 4.32 9.84
N ASP A 242 -2.86 4.38 10.62
CA ASP A 242 -4.22 4.17 10.14
C ASP A 242 -4.91 5.50 9.87
N CYS A 243 -5.48 5.62 8.69
CA CYS A 243 -6.17 6.80 8.20
C CYS A 243 -7.25 7.26 9.18
N ALA A 244 -8.08 6.35 9.70
CA ALA A 244 -9.13 6.73 10.64
C ALA A 244 -8.61 7.26 11.98
N SER A 245 -7.43 6.83 12.42
CA SER A 245 -6.78 7.38 13.61
C SER A 245 -6.22 8.78 13.35
N ILE A 246 -5.69 9.01 12.14
CA ILE A 246 -5.12 10.31 11.74
C ILE A 246 -6.23 11.35 11.52
N THR A 247 -7.30 10.97 10.82
CA THR A 247 -8.38 11.88 10.41
C THR A 247 -9.52 11.95 11.43
N GLY A 248 -9.57 11.01 12.38
CA GLY A 248 -10.68 10.84 13.32
C GLY A 248 -11.95 10.25 12.70
N LYS A 249 -11.92 9.80 11.42
CA LYS A 249 -13.10 9.24 10.75
C LYS A 249 -12.78 8.24 9.64
N THR A 250 -13.74 7.39 9.31
CA THR A 250 -13.82 6.71 8.02
C THR A 250 -14.62 7.57 7.03
N PHE A 251 -14.66 7.17 5.75
CA PHE A 251 -15.37 7.95 4.73
C PHE A 251 -16.54 7.15 4.16
N VAL A 252 -17.66 7.84 3.93
CA VAL A 252 -18.88 7.20 3.42
C VAL A 252 -18.78 6.90 1.92
N GLY A 253 -17.96 7.65 1.19
CA GLY A 253 -17.73 7.47 -0.23
C GLY A 253 -16.81 8.54 -0.80
N TRP A 254 -16.75 8.59 -2.14
CA TRP A 254 -15.85 9.47 -2.89
C TRP A 254 -15.98 10.95 -2.51
N ASP A 255 -17.20 11.50 -2.52
CA ASP A 255 -17.39 12.94 -2.32
C ASP A 255 -17.04 13.38 -0.89
N ASP A 256 -17.36 12.58 0.12
CA ASP A 256 -16.98 12.83 1.52
C ASP A 256 -15.45 12.79 1.70
N PHE A 257 -14.78 11.84 1.05
CA PHE A 257 -13.32 11.78 1.05
C PHE A 257 -12.70 13.00 0.34
N GLN A 258 -13.17 13.36 -0.86
CA GLN A 258 -12.65 14.51 -1.61
C GLN A 258 -12.89 15.83 -0.88
N ALA A 259 -14.07 16.01 -0.28
CA ALA A 259 -14.36 17.17 0.58
C ALA A 259 -13.38 17.27 1.76
N HIS A 260 -13.09 16.16 2.42
CA HIS A 260 -12.09 16.14 3.48
C HIS A 260 -10.68 16.43 2.97
N MET A 261 -10.26 15.85 1.84
CA MET A 261 -8.94 16.10 1.25
C MET A 261 -8.74 17.56 0.86
N ARG A 262 -9.80 18.26 0.43
CA ARG A 262 -9.76 19.70 0.15
C ARG A 262 -9.62 20.54 1.43
N ALA A 263 -10.32 20.19 2.50
CA ALA A 263 -10.33 20.96 3.74
C ALA A 263 -9.16 20.66 4.69
N SER A 264 -8.60 19.44 4.65
CA SER A 264 -7.65 18.94 5.65
C SER A 264 -6.23 19.49 5.44
N THR A 265 -5.82 20.39 6.33
CA THR A 265 -4.41 20.83 6.46
C THR A 265 -3.51 19.66 6.84
N ALA A 266 -3.96 18.79 7.75
CA ALA A 266 -3.21 17.64 8.23
C ALA A 266 -2.86 16.65 7.11
N CYS A 267 -3.82 16.28 6.26
CA CYS A 267 -3.56 15.40 5.12
C CYS A 267 -2.59 16.03 4.11
N ARG A 268 -2.75 17.33 3.84
CA ARG A 268 -1.84 18.06 2.93
C ARG A 268 -0.41 18.10 3.47
N GLU A 269 -0.24 18.48 4.72
CA GLU A 269 1.08 18.50 5.36
C GLU A 269 1.71 17.10 5.42
N LEU A 270 0.91 16.06 5.65
CA LEU A 270 1.40 14.69 5.68
C LEU A 270 1.85 14.23 4.29
N ILE A 271 1.14 14.58 3.22
CA ILE A 271 1.55 14.31 1.82
C ILE A 271 2.87 15.00 1.49
N GLU A 272 3.01 16.28 1.82
CA GLU A 272 4.23 17.06 1.57
C GLU A 272 5.44 16.46 2.29
N GLN A 273 5.25 16.05 3.54
CA GLN A 273 6.32 15.45 4.32
C GLN A 273 6.64 14.03 3.89
N ALA A 274 5.63 13.21 3.61
CA ALA A 274 5.81 11.87 3.08
C ALA A 274 6.61 11.92 1.78
N THR A 275 6.31 12.88 0.91
CA THR A 275 7.07 13.17 -0.31
C THR A 275 8.52 13.52 0.03
N ARG A 276 8.74 14.54 0.87
CA ARG A 276 10.10 15.00 1.23
C ARG A 276 10.94 13.89 1.86
N VAL A 277 10.42 13.22 2.89
CA VAL A 277 11.12 12.16 3.62
C VAL A 277 11.48 10.99 2.70
N SER A 278 10.55 10.59 1.82
CA SER A 278 10.82 9.52 0.85
C SER A 278 11.87 9.94 -0.18
N SER A 279 11.79 11.16 -0.73
CA SER A 279 12.77 11.68 -1.68
C SER A 279 14.17 11.79 -1.06
N GLU A 280 14.27 12.26 0.19
CA GLU A 280 15.54 12.31 0.93
C GLU A 280 16.11 10.90 1.14
N ALA A 281 15.26 9.92 1.47
CA ALA A 281 15.68 8.53 1.63
C ALA A 281 16.20 7.95 0.30
N ILE A 282 15.50 8.17 -0.81
CA ILE A 282 15.93 7.70 -2.14
C ILE A 282 17.25 8.35 -2.56
N THR A 283 17.38 9.67 -2.41
CA THR A 283 18.62 10.35 -2.78
C THR A 283 19.80 9.88 -1.93
N ARG A 284 19.61 9.72 -0.61
CA ARG A 284 20.64 9.25 0.31
C ARG A 284 21.20 7.87 -0.05
N TYR A 285 20.36 6.98 -0.57
CA TYR A 285 20.73 5.60 -0.87
C TYR A 285 21.01 5.36 -2.36
N ARG A 286 20.97 6.37 -3.22
CA ARG A 286 21.32 6.25 -4.65
C ARG A 286 22.80 5.84 -4.80
N PRO A 287 23.16 4.92 -5.72
CA PRO A 287 24.56 4.71 -6.06
C PRO A 287 25.18 6.00 -6.63
N LEU A 288 26.42 6.27 -6.21
CA LEU A 288 27.32 7.18 -6.92
C LEU A 288 27.62 6.62 -8.31
#